data_AF-A0A158AXW1-F1
#
_entry.id   AF-A0A158AXW1-F1
#
_cell.length_a   1.000
_cell.length_b   1.000
_cell.length_c   1.000
_cell.angle_alpha   90.00
_cell.angle_beta   90.00
_cell.angle_gamma   90.00
#
_symmetry.space_group_name_H-M   'P 1'
#
loop_
_entity.id
_entity.type
_entity.pdbx_description
1 polymer ?
#
loop_
_entity_poly.entity_id
_entity_poly.type
_entity_poly.pdbx_seq_one_letter_code
_entity_poly.pdbx_strand_id
1 'polypeptide(L)'
;MSTLIGTKIRGATRTLRSRKAAPLEPSQRKMVGAKTPTAPSALEEAFALQVRAAKLPAPVREHRFHPTRRWRFDFAWPVSRIAVEIEGGTWSGGRHTRGSGFEADCIKYNAAAVLDWRVLRVTGSMVKDGSALAAVRQLLSETLRG
;
A
#
# COMPACT_ATOMS: atom_id res chain seq x y z
N MET A 1 26.95 -63.91 -54.56
CA MET A 1 25.85 -64.72 -54.00
C MET A 1 25.39 -64.12 -52.69
N SER A 2 24.28 -63.37 -52.70
CA SER A 2 23.31 -63.29 -51.59
C SER A 2 22.09 -62.52 -52.09
N THR A 3 20.92 -63.04 -51.74
CA THR A 3 19.59 -62.75 -52.32
C THR A 3 18.76 -61.92 -51.33
N LEU A 4 17.61 -61.41 -51.83
CA LEU A 4 16.39 -60.89 -51.15
C LEU A 4 16.36 -59.35 -50.98
N ILE A 5 15.54 -58.57 -51.72
CA ILE A 5 14.08 -58.57 -52.00
C ILE A 5 13.22 -58.17 -50.79
N GLY A 6 12.47 -57.07 -50.96
CA GLY A 6 11.25 -56.71 -50.21
C GLY A 6 11.51 -55.81 -48.98
N THR A 7 10.74 -54.78 -48.65
CA THR A 7 9.41 -54.38 -49.08
C THR A 7 9.22 -52.90 -48.74
N LYS A 8 8.60 -52.20 -49.69
CA LYS A 8 8.20 -50.79 -49.67
C LYS A 8 7.03 -50.62 -48.70
N ILE A 9 7.19 -49.85 -47.61
CA ILE A 9 6.05 -49.37 -46.81
C ILE A 9 5.95 -47.87 -46.98
N ARG A 10 4.89 -47.45 -47.69
CA ARG A 10 4.47 -46.07 -47.88
C ARG A 10 3.81 -45.60 -46.57
N GLY A 11 4.51 -44.76 -45.80
CA GLY A 11 3.93 -44.00 -44.70
C GLY A 11 3.39 -42.67 -45.21
N ALA A 12 2.07 -42.51 -45.18
CA ALA A 12 1.35 -41.37 -45.70
C ALA A 12 1.74 -40.04 -45.01
N THR A 13 2.09 -39.04 -45.83
CA THR A 13 2.04 -37.63 -45.45
C THR A 13 0.60 -37.23 -45.17
N ARG A 14 0.26 -37.02 -43.89
CA ARG A 14 -0.99 -36.37 -43.49
C ARG A 14 -0.68 -35.00 -42.87
N THR A 15 -0.69 -33.98 -43.73
CA THR A 15 -0.86 -32.57 -43.33
C THR A 15 -2.17 -32.42 -42.56
N LEU A 16 -2.10 -32.26 -41.24
CA LEU A 16 -3.21 -31.80 -40.42
C LEU A 16 -3.16 -30.26 -40.35
N ARG A 17 -3.95 -29.62 -41.20
CA ARG A 17 -4.35 -28.22 -41.04
C ARG A 17 -5.30 -28.09 -39.86
N SER A 18 -4.97 -27.14 -38.99
CA SER A 18 -5.84 -26.32 -38.11
C SER A 18 -6.71 -27.04 -37.08
N ARG A 19 -6.67 -26.57 -35.82
CA ARG A 19 -7.68 -25.66 -35.25
C ARG A 19 -6.98 -24.81 -34.19
N LYS A 20 -6.80 -23.51 -34.47
CA LYS A 20 -6.45 -22.53 -33.43
C LYS A 20 -7.69 -22.42 -32.56
N ALA A 21 -7.59 -22.73 -31.27
CA ALA A 21 -8.71 -22.56 -30.34
C ALA A 21 -9.19 -21.10 -30.41
N ALA A 22 -10.50 -20.90 -30.55
CA ALA A 22 -11.11 -19.57 -30.53
C ALA A 22 -10.77 -18.89 -29.19
N PRO A 23 -10.44 -17.59 -29.16
CA PRO A 23 -10.31 -16.86 -27.91
C PRO A 23 -11.66 -16.88 -27.18
N LEU A 24 -11.64 -17.21 -25.89
CA LEU A 24 -12.82 -17.19 -25.03
C LEU A 24 -13.42 -15.78 -25.01
N GLU A 25 -14.75 -15.69 -25.13
CA GLU A 25 -15.53 -14.46 -25.06
C GLU A 25 -15.27 -13.69 -23.75
N PRO A 26 -15.18 -12.34 -23.77
CA PRO A 26 -14.82 -11.53 -22.59
C PRO A 26 -15.79 -11.61 -21.40
N SER A 27 -16.95 -12.27 -21.56
CA SER A 27 -18.07 -12.22 -20.60
C SER A 27 -17.93 -13.12 -19.37
N GLN A 28 -16.86 -13.91 -19.24
CA GLN A 28 -16.69 -14.86 -18.12
C GLN A 28 -15.55 -14.52 -17.15
N ARG A 29 -15.01 -13.30 -17.16
CA ARG A 29 -14.02 -12.88 -16.15
C ARG A 29 -14.70 -12.74 -14.78
N LYS A 30 -14.51 -13.76 -13.95
CA LYS A 30 -14.81 -13.75 -12.51
C LYS A 30 -14.14 -12.53 -11.88
N MET A 31 -14.91 -11.58 -11.35
CA MET A 31 -14.38 -10.45 -10.61
C MET A 31 -13.58 -10.99 -9.40
N VAL A 32 -12.26 -10.86 -9.45
CA VAL A 32 -11.39 -11.17 -8.31
C VAL A 32 -11.63 -10.09 -7.27
N GLY A 33 -12.08 -10.51 -6.08
CA GLY A 33 -12.73 -9.67 -5.06
C GLY A 33 -12.00 -8.37 -4.74
N ALA A 34 -12.72 -7.26 -4.91
CA ALA A 34 -12.35 -6.01 -4.28
C ALA A 34 -12.42 -6.20 -2.75
N LYS A 35 -11.28 -6.04 -2.05
CA LYS A 35 -11.29 -5.97 -0.58
C LYS A 35 -12.03 -4.69 -0.18
N THR A 36 -13.12 -4.82 0.57
CA THR A 36 -13.79 -3.70 1.23
C THR A 36 -12.75 -2.90 2.03
N PRO A 37 -12.78 -1.55 2.00
CA PRO A 37 -11.89 -0.75 2.84
C PRO A 37 -12.03 -1.20 4.28
N THR A 38 -10.89 -1.55 4.90
CA THR A 38 -10.85 -1.96 6.30
C THR A 38 -11.25 -0.77 7.16
N ALA A 39 -12.11 -1.01 8.16
CA ALA A 39 -12.51 0.03 9.09
C ALA A 39 -11.28 0.63 9.80
N PRO A 40 -11.33 1.92 10.19
CA PRO A 40 -10.28 2.55 10.99
C PRO A 40 -9.88 1.73 12.21
N SER A 41 -8.60 1.76 12.58
CA SER A 41 -8.15 1.11 13.81
C SER A 41 -8.63 1.86 15.05
N ALA A 42 -8.74 1.16 16.18
CA ALA A 42 -9.12 1.79 17.45
C ALA A 42 -8.14 2.91 17.89
N LEU A 43 -6.86 2.78 17.53
CA LEU A 43 -5.85 3.81 17.81
C LEU A 43 -6.07 5.06 16.94
N GLU A 44 -6.40 4.88 15.66
CA GLU A 44 -6.74 6.00 14.79
C GLU A 44 -7.99 6.73 15.27
N GLU A 45 -9.03 6.01 15.70
CA GLU A 45 -10.24 6.64 16.25
C GLU A 45 -9.97 7.39 17.55
N ALA A 46 -9.16 6.82 18.44
CA ALA A 46 -8.73 7.51 19.66
C ALA A 46 -7.96 8.80 19.33
N PHE A 47 -7.03 8.75 18.38
CA PHE A 47 -6.28 9.93 17.96
C PHE A 47 -7.17 10.98 17.29
N ALA A 48 -8.08 10.58 16.40
CA ALA A 48 -9.03 11.49 15.76
C ALA A 48 -9.94 12.19 16.78
N LEU A 49 -10.39 11.46 17.83
CA LEU A 49 -11.13 12.02 18.95
C LEU A 49 -10.30 13.06 19.72
N GLN A 50 -9.04 12.77 20.01
CA GLN A 50 -8.14 13.69 20.71
C GLN A 50 -7.93 15.00 19.93
N VAL A 51 -7.69 14.91 18.62
CA VAL A 51 -7.54 16.08 17.73
C VAL A 51 -8.79 16.95 17.76
N ARG A 52 -9.98 16.32 17.68
CA ARG A 52 -11.26 17.03 17.76
C ARG A 52 -11.48 17.67 19.13
N ALA A 53 -11.21 16.95 20.22
CA ALA A 53 -11.37 17.45 21.58
C ALA A 53 -10.44 18.65 21.86
N ALA A 54 -9.24 18.63 21.29
CA ALA A 54 -8.28 19.74 21.36
C ALA A 54 -8.61 20.91 20.42
N LYS A 55 -9.70 20.84 19.64
CA LYS A 55 -10.13 21.86 18.68
C LYS A 55 -9.04 22.23 17.66
N LEU A 56 -8.18 21.28 17.32
CA LEU A 56 -7.21 21.46 16.25
C LEU A 56 -7.94 21.37 14.90
N PRO A 57 -7.35 21.93 13.81
CA PRO A 57 -7.88 21.75 12.47
C PRO A 57 -8.09 20.26 12.16
N ALA A 58 -9.18 19.93 11.47
CA ALA A 58 -9.48 18.54 11.15
C ALA A 58 -8.46 17.99 10.12
N PRO A 59 -7.84 16.82 10.39
CA PRO A 59 -6.95 16.19 9.42
C PRO A 59 -7.74 15.47 8.33
N VAL A 60 -7.12 15.35 7.16
CA VAL A 60 -7.53 14.44 6.09
C VAL A 60 -7.04 13.03 6.43
N ARG A 61 -7.95 12.06 6.44
CA ARG A 61 -7.61 10.65 6.67
C ARG A 61 -7.14 9.97 5.39
N GLU A 62 -6.28 8.96 5.50
CA GLU A 62 -5.80 8.16 4.36
C GLU A 62 -5.28 9.02 3.19
N HIS A 63 -4.56 10.11 3.50
CA HIS A 63 -4.17 11.10 2.51
C HIS A 63 -3.09 10.56 1.57
N ARG A 64 -3.41 10.41 0.28
CA ARG A 64 -2.42 10.06 -0.75
C ARG A 64 -1.53 11.27 -1.05
N PHE A 65 -0.31 11.24 -0.55
CA PHE A 65 0.64 12.36 -0.70
C PHE A 65 1.54 12.28 -1.94
N HIS A 66 1.73 11.09 -2.50
CA HIS A 66 2.68 10.88 -3.59
C HIS A 66 1.97 10.92 -4.96
N PRO A 67 2.53 11.62 -5.97
CA PRO A 67 1.88 11.79 -7.29
C PRO A 67 1.66 10.46 -8.02
N THR A 68 2.68 9.59 -8.06
CA THR A 68 2.62 8.32 -8.81
C THR A 68 2.36 7.10 -7.92
N ARG A 69 2.95 7.05 -6.72
CA ARG A 69 2.74 5.95 -5.77
C ARG A 69 1.39 6.08 -5.07
N ARG A 70 0.87 4.95 -4.59
CA ARG A 70 -0.41 4.86 -3.86
C ARG A 70 -0.25 4.91 -2.33
N TRP A 71 0.87 5.42 -1.84
CA TRP A 71 1.10 5.59 -0.40
C TRP A 71 0.15 6.62 0.17
N ARG A 72 -0.25 6.38 1.41
CA ARG A 72 -1.17 7.21 2.16
C ARG A 72 -0.60 7.44 3.55
N PHE A 73 -0.94 8.58 4.13
CA PHE A 73 -0.80 8.86 5.56
C PHE A 73 -2.11 8.56 6.29
N ASP A 74 -2.05 8.03 7.50
CA ASP A 74 -3.26 7.81 8.31
C ASP A 74 -4.00 9.14 8.53
N PHE A 75 -3.24 10.21 8.84
CA PHE A 75 -3.74 11.57 8.98
C PHE A 75 -2.79 12.60 8.34
N ALA A 76 -3.35 13.65 7.75
CA ALA A 76 -2.57 14.75 7.19
C ALA A 76 -3.27 16.11 7.32
N TRP A 77 -2.47 17.16 7.41
CA TRP A 77 -2.85 18.55 7.18
C TRP A 77 -2.15 19.03 5.91
N PRO A 78 -2.75 18.86 4.71
CA PRO A 78 -2.04 19.04 3.44
C PRO A 78 -1.54 20.47 3.21
N VAL A 79 -2.30 21.47 3.65
CA VAL A 79 -1.91 22.88 3.55
C VAL A 79 -0.60 23.15 4.30
N SER A 80 -0.43 22.52 5.47
CA SER A 80 0.75 22.69 6.34
C SER A 80 1.87 21.67 6.08
N ARG A 81 1.66 20.73 5.14
CA ARG A 81 2.53 19.56 4.87
C ARG A 81 2.94 18.79 6.14
N ILE A 82 1.99 18.60 7.05
CA ILE A 82 2.18 17.79 8.27
C ILE A 82 1.40 16.48 8.12
N ALA A 83 2.02 15.36 8.49
CA ALA A 83 1.37 14.05 8.48
C ALA A 83 1.63 13.29 9.78
N VAL A 84 0.72 12.37 10.12
CA VAL A 84 0.86 11.41 11.22
C VAL A 84 0.65 10.00 10.68
N GLU A 85 1.53 9.10 11.10
CA GLU A 85 1.43 7.66 10.90
C GLU A 85 1.46 6.96 12.25
N ILE A 86 0.43 6.17 12.54
CA ILE A 86 0.28 5.43 13.79
C ILE A 86 0.85 4.02 13.57
N GLU A 87 2.05 3.82 14.07
CA GLU A 87 2.80 2.57 14.00
C GLU A 87 2.22 1.55 14.99
N GLY A 88 1.23 0.79 14.53
CA GLY A 88 0.69 -0.36 15.23
C GLY A 88 1.65 -1.56 15.24
N GLY A 89 1.53 -2.44 16.24
CA GLY A 89 2.26 -3.72 16.25
C GLY A 89 3.79 -3.60 16.32
N THR A 90 4.31 -2.51 16.89
CA THR A 90 5.77 -2.24 17.00
C THR A 90 6.52 -3.38 17.72
N TRP A 91 5.84 -4.13 18.58
CA TRP A 91 6.40 -5.22 19.39
C TRP A 91 5.96 -6.62 18.92
N SER A 92 5.16 -6.74 17.85
CA SER A 92 4.54 -8.02 17.47
C SER A 92 5.30 -8.82 16.41
N GLY A 93 6.55 -8.45 16.09
CA GLY A 93 7.34 -9.17 15.07
C GLY A 93 6.73 -9.11 13.66
N GLY A 94 5.92 -8.08 13.40
CA GLY A 94 5.12 -7.95 12.20
C GLY A 94 5.88 -7.45 10.96
N ARG A 95 5.12 -7.00 9.96
CA ARG A 95 5.66 -6.48 8.69
C ARG A 95 6.76 -5.43 8.90
N HIS A 96 6.58 -4.50 9.83
CA HIS A 96 7.48 -3.36 10.03
C HIS A 96 8.80 -3.76 10.69
N THR A 97 8.90 -4.94 11.30
CA THR A 97 10.13 -5.44 11.93
C THR A 97 10.91 -6.40 11.04
N ARG A 98 10.35 -6.80 9.87
CA ARG A 98 11.08 -7.56 8.86
C ARG A 98 11.89 -6.61 7.98
N GLY A 99 13.12 -6.98 7.62
CA GLY A 99 14.04 -6.11 6.87
C GLY A 99 13.43 -5.51 5.60
N SER A 100 12.69 -6.30 4.81
CA SER A 100 12.03 -5.81 3.60
C SER A 100 10.87 -4.85 3.85
N GLY A 101 10.18 -4.98 4.99
CA GLY A 101 9.13 -4.05 5.38
C GLY A 101 9.71 -2.73 5.83
N PHE A 102 10.73 -2.79 6.70
CA PHE A 102 11.48 -1.63 7.15
C PHE A 102 12.08 -0.83 5.99
N GLU A 103 12.72 -1.49 5.02
CA GLU A 103 13.28 -0.83 3.83
C GLU A 103 12.18 -0.13 3.00
N ALA A 104 11.03 -0.78 2.80
CA ALA A 104 9.91 -0.18 2.10
C ALA A 104 9.35 1.06 2.83
N ASP A 105 9.36 1.04 4.16
CA ASP A 105 8.96 2.17 4.99
C ASP A 105 9.98 3.31 4.89
N CYS A 106 11.29 3.02 4.93
CA CYS A 106 12.34 4.01 4.66
C CYS A 106 12.15 4.70 3.31
N ILE A 107 11.86 3.94 2.25
CA ILE A 107 11.59 4.48 0.92
C ILE A 107 10.37 5.41 0.93
N LYS A 108 9.27 5.02 1.60
CA LYS A 108 8.06 5.83 1.74
C LYS A 108 8.35 7.15 2.45
N TYR A 109 9.04 7.11 3.59
CA TYR A 109 9.28 8.30 4.41
C TYR A 109 10.33 9.23 3.79
N ASN A 110 11.36 8.70 3.13
CA ASN A 110 12.29 9.52 2.37
C ASN A 110 11.58 10.27 1.24
N ALA A 111 10.67 9.61 0.52
CA ALA A 111 9.88 10.26 -0.51
C ALA A 111 8.95 11.35 0.06
N ALA A 112 8.38 11.12 1.25
CA ALA A 112 7.62 12.15 1.95
C ALA A 112 8.48 13.37 2.29
N ALA A 113 9.69 13.16 2.84
CA ALA A 113 10.61 14.23 3.18
C ALA A 113 11.06 15.03 1.95
N VAL A 114 11.37 14.37 0.83
CA VAL A 114 11.69 15.04 -0.45
C VAL A 114 10.53 15.90 -0.98
N LEU A 115 9.29 15.54 -0.62
CA LEU A 115 8.08 16.30 -0.97
C LEU A 115 7.72 17.33 0.13
N ASP A 116 8.68 17.71 0.98
CA ASP A 116 8.56 18.67 2.07
C ASP A 116 7.49 18.32 3.13
N TRP A 117 7.20 17.03 3.32
CA TRP A 117 6.32 16.59 4.40
C TRP A 117 7.10 16.44 5.72
N ARG A 118 6.57 17.05 6.78
CA ARG A 118 6.93 16.72 8.16
C ARG A 118 6.05 15.57 8.63
N VAL A 119 6.64 14.37 8.70
CA VAL A 119 5.92 13.15 9.08
C VAL A 119 6.24 12.80 10.53
N LEU A 120 5.21 12.78 11.39
CA LEU A 120 5.29 12.25 12.74
C LEU A 120 4.92 10.77 12.74
N ARG A 121 5.90 9.91 13.03
CA ARG A 121 5.67 8.48 13.26
C ARG A 121 5.45 8.27 14.75
N VAL A 122 4.24 7.88 15.13
CA VAL A 122 3.83 7.76 16.53
C VAL A 122 3.40 6.33 16.83
N THR A 123 3.66 5.86 18.04
CA THR A 123 3.21 4.52 18.46
C THR A 123 1.85 4.60 19.14
N GLY A 124 1.19 3.46 19.32
CA GLY A 124 -0.04 3.40 20.10
C GLY A 124 0.12 3.90 21.54
N SER A 125 1.31 3.76 22.15
CA SER A 125 1.59 4.31 23.48
C SER A 125 1.59 5.84 23.47
N MET A 126 2.19 6.45 22.44
CA MET A 126 2.22 7.90 22.27
C MET A 126 0.82 8.50 22.04
N VAL A 127 -0.06 7.75 21.38
CA VAL A 127 -1.48 8.13 21.27
C VAL A 127 -2.14 8.07 22.66
N LYS A 128 -1.93 7.00 23.41
CA LYS A 128 -2.55 6.81 24.74
C LYS A 128 -2.09 7.82 25.78
N ASP A 129 -0.80 8.15 25.81
CA ASP A 129 -0.22 9.12 26.76
C ASP A 129 -0.37 10.59 26.30
N GLY A 130 -0.85 10.82 25.08
CA GLY A 130 -1.12 12.15 24.53
C GLY A 130 0.10 12.85 23.91
N SER A 131 1.30 12.25 23.95
CA SER A 131 2.50 12.82 23.34
C SER A 131 2.40 12.96 21.83
N ALA A 132 1.65 12.08 21.15
CA ALA A 132 1.35 12.20 19.72
C ALA A 132 0.59 13.51 19.39
N LEU A 133 -0.43 13.83 20.19
CA LEU A 133 -1.22 15.05 20.03
C LEU A 133 -0.38 16.30 20.33
N ALA A 134 0.47 16.23 21.37
CA ALA A 134 1.34 17.32 21.75
C ALA A 134 2.31 17.70 20.62
N ALA A 135 2.90 16.70 19.95
CA ALA A 135 3.79 16.90 18.81
C ALA A 135 3.08 17.55 17.61
N VAL A 136 1.86 17.09 17.29
CA VAL A 136 1.04 17.71 16.23
C VAL A 136 0.74 19.18 16.54
N ARG A 137 0.32 19.47 17.77
CA ARG A 137 0.01 20.84 18.21
C ARG A 137 1.23 21.75 18.05
N GLN A 138 2.42 21.26 18.39
CA GLN A 138 3.65 22.00 18.21
C GLN A 138 3.87 22.37 16.74
N LEU A 139 3.86 21.39 15.82
CA LEU A 139 4.10 21.63 14.39
C LEU A 139 3.05 22.56 13.76
N LEU A 140 1.78 22.41 14.12
CA LEU A 140 0.72 23.28 13.64
C LEU A 140 0.92 24.72 14.14
N SER A 141 1.32 24.90 15.41
CA SER A 141 1.58 26.23 15.97
C SER A 141 2.74 26.94 15.29
N GLU A 142 3.79 26.22 14.88
CA GLU A 142 4.93 26.78 14.16
C GLU A 142 4.54 27.25 12.76
N THR A 143 3.66 26.51 12.09
CA THR A 143 3.21 26.81 10.73
C THR A 143 2.32 28.05 10.67
N LEU A 144 1.59 28.35 11.75
CA LEU A 144 0.73 29.53 11.84
C LEU A 144 1.50 30.81 12.20
N ARG A 145 2.79 30.69 12.56
CA ARG A 145 3.65 31.82 12.93
C ARG A 145 4.59 32.29 11.82
N GLY A 146 4.68 31.54 10.71
CA GLY A 146 5.46 31.90 9.51
C GLY A 146 4.53 32.38 8.41
#